data_AF-A0A251XLG6-F1
#
_entry.id   AF-A0A251XLG6-F1
#
_cell.length_a   1.000
_cell.length_b   1.000
_cell.length_c   1.000
_cell.angle_alpha   90.00
_cell.angle_beta   90.00
_cell.angle_gamma   90.00
#
_symmetry.space_group_name_H-M   'P 1'
#
loop_
_entity.id
_entity.type
_entity.pdbx_description
1 polymer ?
#
loop_
_entity_poly.entity_id
_entity_poly.type
_entity_poly.pdbx_seq_one_letter_code
_entity_poly.pdbx_strand_id
1 'polypeptide(L)' 'MIRSTELRVGPFTSADAAFAHDEGEDDLSLESWRTQHRIYWERVSAARGAAWSEDDEIVFERFAVVWPPEHADAR' A
#
# COMPACT_ATOMS: atom_id res chain seq x y z
N MET A 1 -13.59 4.81 -10.97
CA MET A 1 -14.09 4.06 -9.79
C MET A 1 -13.28 2.80 -9.70
N ILE A 2 -12.79 2.48 -8.51
CA ILE A 2 -12.08 1.25 -8.21
C ILE A 2 -12.98 0.30 -7.42
N ARG A 3 -12.64 -0.98 -7.42
CA ARG A 3 -13.25 -2.01 -6.58
C ARG A 3 -12.15 -2.80 -5.90
N SER A 4 -12.16 -2.85 -4.58
CA SER A 4 -11.29 -3.74 -3.81
C SER A 4 -11.52 -5.19 -4.21
N THR A 5 -10.45 -5.89 -4.53
CA THR A 5 -10.45 -7.32 -4.92
C THR A 5 -9.85 -8.18 -3.82
N GLU A 6 -8.97 -7.61 -2.98
CA GLU A 6 -8.37 -8.26 -1.83
C GLU A 6 -8.18 -7.23 -0.71
N LEU A 7 -8.42 -7.66 0.53
CA LEU A 7 -8.10 -6.92 1.74
C LEU A 7 -7.40 -7.85 2.73
N ARG A 8 -6.31 -7.37 3.30
CA ARG A 8 -5.59 -8.05 4.38
C ARG A 8 -5.09 -7.03 5.39
N VAL A 9 -5.16 -7.38 6.67
CA VAL A 9 -4.49 -6.64 7.75
C VAL A 9 -3.24 -7.40 8.15
N GLY A 10 -2.15 -6.68 8.43
CA GLY A 10 -0.94 -7.26 8.98
C GLY A 10 0.13 -6.20 9.20
N PRO A 11 1.27 -6.58 9.81
CA PRO A 11 2.34 -5.64 10.09
C PRO A 11 2.94 -5.08 8.78
N PHE A 12 3.46 -3.87 8.82
CA PHE A 12 4.15 -3.23 7.70
C PHE A 12 5.22 -4.13 7.07
N THR A 13 5.94 -4.88 7.91
CA THR A 13 6.99 -5.82 7.49
C THR A 13 6.48 -7.00 6.64
N SER A 14 5.18 -7.27 6.64
CA SER A 14 4.54 -8.33 5.85
C SER A 14 4.31 -7.98 4.38
N ALA A 15 4.64 -6.75 3.95
CA ALA A 15 4.70 -6.42 2.53
C ALA A 15 5.78 -7.27 1.83
N ASP A 16 5.43 -7.85 0.69
CA ASP A 16 6.34 -8.58 -0.17
C ASP A 16 6.56 -7.85 -1.50
N ALA A 17 7.48 -8.37 -2.31
CA ALA A 17 7.81 -7.77 -3.60
C ALA A 17 6.63 -7.81 -4.59
N ALA A 18 5.72 -8.77 -4.46
CA ALA A 18 4.53 -8.83 -5.31
C ALA A 18 3.57 -7.68 -4.98
N PHE A 19 3.34 -7.41 -3.68
CA PHE A 19 2.53 -6.27 -3.25
C PHE A 19 3.13 -4.93 -3.67
N ALA A 20 4.43 -4.72 -3.45
CA ALA A 20 5.11 -3.49 -3.87
C ALA A 20 5.03 -3.28 -5.40
N HIS A 21 5.16 -4.36 -6.17
CA HIS A 21 4.99 -4.32 -7.62
C HIS A 21 3.55 -3.99 -8.03
N ASP A 22 2.55 -4.60 -7.38
CA ASP A 22 1.13 -4.35 -7.67
C ASP A 22 0.71 -2.92 -7.32
N GLU A 23 1.29 -2.33 -6.27
CA GLU A 23 1.02 -0.94 -5.89
C GLU A 23 1.58 0.07 -6.89
N GLY A 24 2.71 -0.25 -7.53
CA GLY A 24 3.13 0.43 -8.75
C GLY A 24 3.95 1.72 -8.55
N GLU A 25 4.44 2.00 -7.35
CA GLU A 25 5.24 3.21 -7.06
C GLU A 25 6.73 3.06 -7.40
N ASP A 26 7.38 4.20 -7.68
CA ASP A 26 8.81 4.33 -7.97
C ASP A 26 9.38 3.30 -8.97
N ASP A 27 10.32 2.47 -8.53
CA ASP A 27 11.01 1.44 -9.31
C ASP A 27 10.41 0.05 -9.13
N LEU A 28 9.19 -0.03 -8.55
CA LEU A 28 8.45 -1.26 -8.24
C LEU A 28 9.14 -2.18 -7.23
N SER A 29 10.21 -1.71 -6.56
CA SER A 29 10.95 -2.52 -5.60
C SER A 29 10.32 -2.46 -4.21
N LEU A 30 10.41 -3.59 -3.48
CA LEU A 30 10.05 -3.64 -2.06
C LEU A 30 10.91 -2.69 -1.20
N GLU A 31 12.14 -2.42 -1.63
CA GLU A 31 13.04 -1.49 -0.92
C GLU A 31 12.57 -0.04 -1.03
N SER A 32 12.21 0.41 -2.24
CA SER A 32 11.65 1.76 -2.42
C SER A 32 10.33 1.89 -1.67
N TRP A 33 9.46 0.88 -1.82
CA TRP A 33 8.18 0.83 -1.10
C TRP A 33 8.38 1.02 0.41
N ARG A 34 9.27 0.23 1.03
CA ARG A 34 9.54 0.33 2.48
C ARG A 34 10.09 1.70 2.87
N THR A 35 10.98 2.26 2.06
CA THR A 35 11.60 3.55 2.33
C THR A 35 10.58 4.68 2.32
N GLN A 36 9.78 4.79 1.25
CA GLN A 36 8.80 5.86 1.12
C GLN A 36 7.67 5.73 2.13
N HIS A 37 7.18 4.51 2.36
CA HIS A 37 6.10 4.27 3.30
C HIS A 37 6.50 4.50 4.77
N ARG A 38 7.76 4.20 5.15
CA ARG A 38 8.28 4.58 6.47
C ARG A 38 8.23 6.10 6.66
N ILE A 39 8.74 6.86 5.70
CA ILE A 39 8.73 8.33 5.75
C ILE A 39 7.30 8.86 5.88
N TYR A 40 6.37 8.29 5.11
CA TYR A 40 4.97 8.64 5.18
C TYR A 40 4.42 8.39 6.59
N TRP A 41 4.52 7.17 7.12
CA TRP A 41 3.92 6.80 8.41
C TRP A 41 4.51 7.51 9.61
N GLU A 42 5.82 7.71 9.65
CA GLU A 42 6.48 8.52 10.68
C GLU A 42 5.89 9.93 10.71
N ARG A 43 5.72 10.56 9.53
CA ARG A 43 5.14 11.90 9.40
C ARG A 43 3.68 11.93 9.84
N VAL A 44 2.83 11.01 9.38
CA VAL A 44 1.38 11.06 9.69
C VAL A 44 1.09 10.72 11.14
N SER A 45 1.87 9.81 11.73
CA SER A 45 1.73 9.44 13.15
C SER A 45 2.19 10.57 14.06
N ALA A 46 3.33 11.18 13.76
CA ALA A 46 3.83 12.34 14.51
C ALA A 46 2.84 13.52 14.50
N ALA A 47 2.19 13.76 13.35
CA ALA A 47 1.15 14.79 13.23
C ALA A 47 -0.07 14.55 14.15
N ARG A 48 -0.27 13.32 14.63
CA ARG A 48 -1.33 12.92 15.56
C ARG A 48 -0.83 12.77 17.00
N GLY A 49 0.45 13.08 17.27
CA GLY A 49 1.07 12.90 18.58
C GLY A 49 1.42 11.45 18.92
N ALA A 50 1.56 10.57 17.92
CA ALA A 50 1.93 9.17 18.09
C ALA A 50 3.30 8.88 17.43
N ALA A 51 4.01 7.87 17.94
CA ALA A 51 5.14 7.26 17.26
C ALA A 51 4.63 6.06 16.46
N TRP A 52 5.15 5.89 15.24
CA TRP A 52 4.87 4.72 14.41
C TRP A 52 5.90 3.62 14.67
N SER A 53 5.48 2.36 14.56
CA SER A 53 6.34 1.18 14.59
C SER A 53 6.13 0.32 13.34
N GLU A 54 7.17 -0.37 12.89
CA GLU A 54 7.06 -1.36 11.80
C GLU A 54 6.19 -2.58 12.18
N ASP A 55 5.95 -2.77 13.48
CA ASP A 55 5.04 -3.79 14.01
C ASP A 55 3.57 -3.35 13.97
N ASP A 56 3.29 -2.06 13.71
CA ASP A 56 1.91 -1.58 13.60
C ASP A 56 1.25 -2.21 12.37
N GLU A 57 0.00 -2.64 12.56
CA GLU A 57 -0.78 -3.23 11.49
C GLU A 57 -1.29 -2.17 10.51
N ILE A 58 -1.18 -2.48 9.22
CA ILE A 58 -1.73 -1.69 8.12
C ILE A 58 -2.74 -2.52 7.32
N VAL A 59 -3.59 -1.82 6.57
CA VAL A 59 -4.49 -2.44 5.61
C VAL A 59 -3.78 -2.51 4.26
N PHE A 60 -3.58 -3.72 3.77
CA PHE A 60 -3.16 -4.02 2.41
C PHE A 60 -4.40 -4.18 1.54
N GLU A 61 -4.53 -3.35 0.51
CA GLU A 61 -5.65 -3.39 -0.44
C GLU A 61 -5.10 -3.60 -1.85
N ARG A 62 -5.66 -4.60 -2.56
CA ARG A 62 -5.60 -4.65 -4.02
C ARG A 62 -6.95 -4.26 -4.57
N PHE A 63 -6.93 -3.58 -5.71
CA PHE A 63 -8.15 -3.15 -6.38
C PHE A 63 -8.03 -3.31 -7.89
N ALA A 64 -9.17 -3.32 -8.55
CA ALA A 64 -9.29 -3.20 -10.00
C ALA A 64 -10.00 -1.90 -10.35
N VAL A 65 -9.56 -1.23 -11.41
CA VAL A 65 -10.32 -0.15 -12.04
C VAL A 65 -11.53 -0.77 -12.72
N VAL A 66 -12.73 -0.26 -12.39
CA VAL A 66 -14.00 -0.76 -12.96
C VAL A 66 -14.79 0.31 -13.71
N TRP A 67 -14.31 1.56 -13.69
CA TRP A 67 -14.89 2.67 -14.44
C TRP A 67 -13.86 3.80 -14.61
N PRO A 68 -13.80 4.48 -15.76
CA PRO A 68 -14.68 4.29 -16.92
C PRO A 68 -14.34 3.04 -17.73
N PRO A 69 -15.25 2.52 -18.58
CA PRO A 69 -15.08 1.22 -19.24
C PRO A 69 -13.81 1.11 -20.09
N GLU A 70 -13.36 2.23 -20.67
CA GLU A 70 -12.11 2.34 -21.46
C GLU A 70 -10.84 2.14 -20.63
N HIS A 71 -10.93 2.20 -19.30
CA HIS A 71 -9.83 1.99 -18.37
C HIS A 71 -10.08 0.81 -17.42
N ALA A 72 -11.16 0.04 -17.62
CA ALA A 72 -11.47 -1.06 -16.73
C ALA A 72 -10.47 -2.21 -16.92
N ASP A 73 -9.95 -2.73 -15.81
CA ASP A 73 -9.05 -3.88 -15.84
C ASP A 73 -9.80 -5.13 -16.35
N ALA A 74 -9.07 -6.01 -17.03
CA ALA A 74 -9.63 -7.26 -17.51
C ALA A 74 -10.08 -8.12 -16.32
N ARG A 75 -11.26 -8.74 -16.45
CA ARG A 75 -11.82 -9.65 -15.44
C ARG A 75 -11.08 -10.97 -15.35
#